data_AF-A0A0A2EUM6-F1
#
_entry.id   AF-A0A0A2EUM6-F1
#
_cell.length_a   1.000
_cell.length_b   1.000
_cell.length_c   1.000
_cell.angle_alpha   90.00
_cell.angle_beta   90.00
_cell.angle_gamma   90.00
#
_symmetry.space_group_name_H-M   'P 1'
#
loop_
_entity.id
_entity.type
_entity.pdbx_description
1 polymer ?
#
loop_
_entity_poly.entity_id
_entity_poly.type
_entity_poly.pdbx_seq_one_letter_code
_entity_poly.pdbx_strand_id
1 'polypeptide(L)'
;MASNKTCRERKSVSSKVTIRNSTTLIEHSEGHSTGLFQEERSDYETAFLQPLSIGDRKGVFISKKTQEEIAEIVYVAAAGKLTIGAFVEHILRHHLESHRGEIDALFEQQFRKRFER
;
A
#
# COMPACT_ATOMS: atom_id res chain seq x y z
N MET A 1 -6.62 49.29 -33.20
CA MET A 1 -5.93 49.04 -31.91
C MET A 1 -4.63 48.35 -32.22
N ALA A 2 -3.53 49.10 -32.26
CA ALA A 2 -2.20 48.60 -32.56
C ALA A 2 -1.33 48.67 -31.30
N SER A 3 -0.37 47.73 -31.23
CA SER A 3 0.85 47.74 -30.41
C SER A 3 0.87 46.76 -29.23
N ASN A 4 1.50 45.61 -29.47
CA ASN A 4 2.25 44.86 -28.46
C ASN A 4 3.62 44.47 -29.05
N LYS A 5 4.65 45.23 -28.69
CA LYS A 5 6.05 44.81 -28.75
C LYS A 5 6.77 45.32 -27.51
N THR A 6 7.23 44.41 -26.67
CA THR A 6 8.43 44.66 -25.87
C THR A 6 9.20 43.36 -25.73
N CYS A 7 10.46 43.42 -26.17
CA CYS A 7 11.46 42.38 -26.11
C CYS A 7 12.70 43.05 -25.51
N ARG A 8 13.27 42.52 -24.43
CA ARG A 8 14.61 42.94 -23.99
C ARG A 8 15.33 41.83 -23.23
N GLU A 9 16.29 41.22 -23.91
CA GLU A 9 17.34 40.33 -23.43
C GLU A 9 18.47 41.12 -22.76
N ARG A 10 19.11 40.58 -21.69
CA ARG A 10 20.55 40.73 -21.40
C ARG A 10 21.14 39.51 -20.65
N LYS A 11 22.24 39.00 -21.22
CA LYS A 11 23.24 37.96 -20.82
C LYS A 11 24.07 38.39 -19.58
N SER A 12 24.96 37.66 -18.89
CA SER A 12 25.51 36.29 -18.73
C SER A 12 26.57 36.39 -17.58
N VAL A 13 27.01 35.28 -16.94
CA VAL A 13 28.38 34.94 -16.41
C VAL A 13 28.21 33.76 -15.42
N SER A 14 28.42 32.50 -15.83
CA SER A 14 29.68 31.71 -15.81
C SER A 14 30.15 31.25 -14.43
N SER A 15 29.97 29.96 -14.14
CA SER A 15 30.81 29.17 -13.23
C SER A 15 31.25 27.87 -13.91
N LYS A 16 32.53 27.58 -13.77
CA LYS A 16 33.38 26.78 -14.64
C LYS A 16 33.58 25.35 -14.07
N VAL A 17 33.35 24.33 -14.92
CA VAL A 17 34.11 23.05 -15.05
C VAL A 17 33.95 22.05 -13.87
N THR A 18 33.64 20.76 -14.09
CA THR A 18 34.47 19.80 -14.82
C THR A 18 33.66 18.60 -15.29
N ILE A 19 33.77 18.25 -16.57
CA ILE A 19 33.39 16.93 -17.08
C ILE A 19 34.59 16.00 -16.85
N ARG A 20 34.41 14.96 -16.03
CA ARG A 20 35.18 13.72 -16.20
C ARG A 20 34.23 12.62 -16.64
N ASN A 21 34.49 12.24 -17.89
CA ASN A 21 33.91 11.16 -18.65
C ASN A 21 34.16 9.82 -17.94
N SER A 22 33.10 9.18 -17.46
CA SER A 22 33.07 7.73 -17.26
C SER A 22 31.99 7.18 -18.18
N THR A 23 32.38 6.93 -19.42
CA THR A 23 31.60 6.09 -20.33
C THR A 23 31.69 4.66 -19.83
N THR A 24 30.54 4.07 -19.50
CA THR A 24 30.21 2.72 -19.99
C THR A 24 28.71 2.57 -19.96
N LEU A 25 28.15 2.64 -21.16
CA LEU A 25 26.81 2.21 -21.56
C LEU A 25 26.66 0.70 -21.33
N ILE A 26 25.49 0.26 -20.84
CA ILE A 26 24.61 -0.82 -21.39
C ILE A 26 23.22 -0.57 -20.77
N GLU A 27 22.32 0.14 -21.46
CA GLU A 27 21.26 -0.32 -22.38
C GLU A 27 19.96 -0.83 -21.71
N HIS A 28 18.90 -0.06 -22.00
CA HIS A 28 17.48 -0.37 -22.19
C HIS A 28 16.75 -1.36 -21.26
N SER A 29 15.85 -0.79 -20.45
CA SER A 29 14.45 -1.19 -20.50
C SER A 29 13.55 0.01 -20.16
N GLU A 30 12.84 0.51 -21.17
CA GLU A 30 11.75 1.48 -21.04
C GLU A 30 10.60 0.85 -20.25
N GLY A 31 10.03 1.59 -19.30
CA GLY A 31 8.90 1.11 -18.52
C GLY A 31 8.44 2.05 -17.42
N HIS A 32 7.87 3.19 -17.79
CA HIS A 32 7.00 4.05 -16.97
C HIS A 32 7.56 4.62 -15.67
N SER A 33 8.22 5.78 -15.80
CA SER A 33 8.20 6.82 -14.77
C SER A 33 6.80 7.47 -14.72
N THR A 34 5.92 6.99 -13.85
CA THR A 34 4.68 7.70 -13.51
C THR A 34 4.39 7.56 -12.01
N GLY A 35 4.60 8.65 -11.26
CA GLY A 35 3.92 8.85 -9.98
C GLY A 35 4.81 9.05 -8.75
N LEU A 36 5.71 10.05 -8.76
CA LEU A 36 6.18 10.66 -7.52
C LEU A 36 5.06 11.50 -6.88
N PHE A 37 4.02 10.83 -6.36
CA PHE A 37 3.00 11.39 -5.46
C PHE A 37 2.44 10.31 -4.54
N GLN A 38 3.29 9.41 -4.06
CA GLN A 38 2.97 8.62 -2.87
C GLN A 38 3.46 9.42 -1.68
N GLU A 39 2.60 10.35 -1.24
CA GLU A 39 2.55 10.72 0.17
C GLU A 39 2.62 9.42 0.96
N GLU A 40 3.53 9.39 1.92
CA GLU A 40 3.93 8.29 2.79
C GLU A 40 2.71 7.76 3.58
N ARG A 41 1.81 7.05 2.89
CA ARG A 41 0.72 6.32 3.53
C ARG A 41 1.39 5.30 4.43
N SER A 42 1.13 5.43 5.73
CA SER A 42 1.60 4.46 6.72
C SER A 42 1.30 3.04 6.24
N ASP A 43 2.23 2.11 6.47
CA ASP A 43 2.07 0.68 6.17
C ASP A 43 0.70 0.15 6.62
N TYR A 44 0.16 0.70 7.71
CA TYR A 44 -1.16 0.37 8.22
C TYR A 44 -2.31 0.74 7.25
N GLU A 45 -2.31 1.96 6.69
CA GLU A 45 -3.38 2.38 5.77
C GLU A 45 -3.36 1.53 4.50
N THR A 46 -2.16 1.22 4.03
CA THR A 46 -1.95 0.39 2.84
C THR A 46 -2.34 -1.07 3.08
N ALA A 47 -2.12 -1.60 4.28
CA ALA A 47 -2.47 -2.98 4.61
C ALA A 47 -3.95 -3.17 4.95
N PHE A 48 -4.58 -2.23 5.67
CA PHE A 48 -5.88 -2.47 6.30
C PHE A 48 -7.00 -1.52 5.88
N LEU A 49 -6.67 -0.34 5.36
CA LEU A 49 -7.67 0.70 5.06
C LEU A 49 -7.99 0.84 3.56
N GLN A 50 -7.57 -0.13 2.74
CA GLN A 50 -7.86 -0.13 1.31
C GLN A 50 -9.30 -0.55 1.03
N PRO A 51 -9.99 0.06 0.04
CA PRO A 51 -11.32 -0.40 -0.37
C PRO A 51 -11.30 -1.86 -0.84
N LEU A 52 -12.27 -2.65 -0.39
CA LEU A 52 -12.38 -4.06 -0.75
C LEU A 52 -13.85 -4.47 -0.91
N SER A 53 -14.14 -5.12 -2.04
CA SER A 53 -15.41 -5.79 -2.30
C SER A 53 -15.31 -7.25 -1.90
N ILE A 54 -16.20 -7.69 -1.00
CA ILE A 54 -16.30 -9.09 -0.58
C ILE A 54 -17.56 -9.67 -1.24
N GLY A 55 -17.37 -10.71 -2.05
CA GLY A 55 -18.46 -11.46 -2.65
C GLY A 55 -19.08 -12.46 -1.67
N ASP A 56 -18.82 -13.74 -1.90
CA ASP A 56 -19.30 -14.82 -1.04
C ASP A 56 -18.74 -14.68 0.37
N ARG A 57 -19.63 -14.39 1.33
CA ARG A 57 -19.26 -14.07 2.71
C ARG A 57 -19.91 -15.02 3.71
N LYS A 58 -19.18 -15.30 4.78
CA LYS A 58 -19.68 -16.01 5.97
C LYS A 58 -19.71 -15.03 7.15
N GLY A 59 -20.73 -15.16 7.99
CA GLY A 59 -20.84 -14.37 9.22
C GLY A 59 -19.98 -14.97 10.32
N VAL A 60 -19.25 -14.11 11.05
CA VAL A 60 -18.56 -14.46 12.28
C VAL A 60 -19.13 -13.65 13.43
N PHE A 61 -19.20 -14.25 14.62
CA PHE A 61 -19.59 -13.54 15.83
C PHE A 61 -18.34 -12.99 16.52
N ILE A 62 -18.40 -11.72 16.90
CA ILE A 62 -17.37 -11.04 17.69
C ILE A 62 -18.02 -10.32 18.87
N SER A 63 -17.21 -9.94 19.86
CA SER A 63 -17.73 -9.19 21.00
C SER A 63 -18.28 -7.83 20.57
N LYS A 64 -19.29 -7.33 21.29
CA LYS A 64 -19.84 -5.98 21.06
C LYS A 64 -18.75 -4.91 21.12
N LYS A 65 -17.90 -4.96 22.15
CA LYS A 65 -16.79 -4.02 22.32
C LYS A 65 -15.85 -4.02 21.11
N THR A 66 -15.45 -5.19 20.63
CA THR A 66 -14.60 -5.32 19.44
C THR A 66 -15.28 -4.74 18.19
N GLN A 67 -16.57 -5.00 18.02
CA GLN A 67 -17.32 -4.44 16.89
C GLN A 67 -17.40 -2.91 16.95
N GLU A 68 -17.56 -2.32 18.13
CA GLU A 68 -17.59 -0.86 18.34
C GLU A 68 -16.23 -0.23 18.02
N GLU A 69 -15.13 -0.81 18.50
CA GLU A 69 -13.76 -0.34 18.18
C GLU A 69 -13.48 -0.39 16.66
N ILE A 70 -13.88 -1.48 16.00
CA ILE A 70 -13.73 -1.60 14.53
C ILE A 70 -14.58 -0.54 13.80
N ALA A 71 -15.80 -0.32 14.27
CA ALA A 71 -16.69 0.68 13.69
C ALA A 71 -16.05 2.08 13.78
N GLU A 72 -15.46 2.44 14.92
CA GLU A 72 -14.77 3.72 15.10
C GLU A 72 -13.62 3.90 14.10
N ILE A 73 -12.78 2.87 13.91
CA ILE A 73 -11.69 2.91 12.91
C ILE A 73 -12.25 3.14 11.50
N VAL A 74 -13.26 2.37 11.10
CA VAL A 74 -13.82 2.43 9.75
C VAL A 74 -14.49 3.78 9.46
N TYR A 75 -15.22 4.33 10.42
CA TYR A 75 -15.95 5.57 10.22
C TYR A 75 -15.07 6.82 10.38
N VAL A 76 -14.12 6.80 11.33
CA VAL A 76 -13.25 7.94 11.62
C VAL A 76 -11.99 7.90 10.75
N ALA A 77 -11.19 6.84 10.85
CA ALA A 77 -9.90 6.77 10.17
C ALA A 77 -10.03 6.51 8.66
N ALA A 78 -10.94 5.63 8.25
CA ALA A 78 -11.16 5.34 6.83
C ALA A 78 -12.18 6.28 6.15
N ALA A 79 -12.67 7.31 6.86
CA ALA A 79 -13.68 8.26 6.38
C ALA A 79 -14.91 7.59 5.73
N GLY A 80 -15.32 6.42 6.23
CA GLY A 80 -16.46 5.65 5.71
C GLY A 80 -16.25 5.02 4.33
N LYS A 81 -15.03 5.04 3.78
CA LYS A 81 -14.71 4.42 2.47
C LYS A 81 -14.54 2.91 2.53
N LEU A 82 -14.56 2.35 3.74
CA LEU A 82 -14.40 0.93 4.02
C LEU A 82 -15.63 0.41 4.75
N THR A 83 -15.93 -0.88 4.62
CA THR A 83 -16.96 -1.53 5.45
C THR A 83 -16.30 -2.28 6.60
N ILE A 84 -17.04 -2.51 7.70
CA ILE A 84 -16.57 -3.36 8.81
C ILE A 84 -16.12 -4.73 8.30
N GLY A 85 -16.90 -5.35 7.39
CA GLY A 85 -16.55 -6.63 6.79
C GLY A 85 -15.24 -6.56 6.02
N ALA A 86 -15.04 -5.52 5.20
CA ALA A 86 -13.82 -5.31 4.44
C ALA A 86 -12.59 -5.11 5.34
N PHE A 87 -12.73 -4.34 6.43
CA PHE A 87 -11.64 -4.15 7.40
C PHE A 87 -11.26 -5.45 8.11
N VAL A 88 -12.26 -6.19 8.60
CA VAL A 88 -12.05 -7.50 9.25
C VAL A 88 -11.38 -8.48 8.28
N GLU A 89 -11.79 -8.48 7.02
CA GLU A 89 -11.21 -9.33 5.99
C GLU A 89 -9.72 -9.03 5.75
N HIS A 90 -9.29 -7.76 5.74
CA HIS A 90 -7.85 -7.43 5.67
C HIS A 90 -7.08 -7.98 6.87
N ILE A 91 -7.61 -7.81 8.07
CA ILE A 91 -6.98 -8.33 9.30
C ILE A 91 -6.84 -9.85 9.23
N LEU A 92 -7.90 -10.54 8.84
CA LEU A 92 -7.91 -12.01 8.78
C LEU A 92 -6.92 -12.52 7.71
N ARG A 93 -6.90 -11.92 6.51
CA ARG A 93 -5.94 -12.32 5.48
C ARG A 93 -4.50 -12.08 5.91
N HIS A 94 -4.22 -10.88 6.45
CA HIS A 94 -2.89 -10.54 6.92
C HIS A 94 -2.43 -11.49 8.03
N HIS A 95 -3.31 -11.83 8.98
CA HIS A 95 -3.00 -12.77 10.06
C HIS A 95 -2.71 -14.18 9.51
N LEU A 96 -3.54 -14.69 8.60
CA LEU A 96 -3.34 -16.00 7.98
C LEU A 96 -2.04 -16.06 7.18
N GLU A 97 -1.70 -15.00 6.45
CA GLU A 97 -0.46 -14.93 5.68
C GLU A 97 0.77 -14.84 6.59
N SER A 98 0.75 -13.96 7.59
CA SER A 98 1.88 -13.74 8.51
C SER A 98 2.19 -14.96 9.38
N HIS A 99 1.18 -15.77 9.72
CA HIS A 99 1.32 -16.91 10.63
C HIS A 99 1.14 -18.28 9.95
N ARG A 100 1.18 -18.33 8.62
CA ARG A 100 0.92 -19.57 7.86
C ARG A 100 1.77 -20.75 8.33
N GLY A 101 3.07 -20.55 8.52
CA GLY A 101 3.98 -21.62 8.95
C GLY A 101 3.67 -22.16 10.35
N GLU A 102 3.31 -21.30 11.30
CA GLU A 102 2.92 -21.72 12.66
C GLU A 102 1.59 -22.51 12.63
N ILE A 103 0.63 -22.00 11.86
CA ILE A 103 -0.68 -22.64 11.67
C ILE A 103 -0.49 -24.04 11.05
N ASP A 104 0.31 -24.15 9.99
CA ASP A 104 0.57 -25.42 9.30
C ASP A 104 1.26 -26.44 10.23
N ALA A 105 2.25 -26.02 11.01
CA ALA A 105 2.91 -26.88 11.99
C ALA A 105 1.95 -27.41 13.08
N LEU A 106 1.02 -26.56 13.55
CA LEU A 106 -0.02 -26.98 14.49
C LEU A 106 -0.99 -27.98 13.86
N PHE A 107 -1.39 -27.78 12.61
CA PHE A 107 -2.23 -28.73 11.88
C PHE A 107 -1.57 -30.10 11.74
N GLU A 108 -0.30 -30.16 11.33
CA GLU A 108 0.44 -31.41 11.22
C GLU A 108 0.56 -32.15 12.56
N GLN A 109 0.83 -31.40 13.64
CA GLN A 109 0.91 -31.98 14.97
C GLN A 109 -0.43 -32.61 15.40
N GLN A 110 -1.56 -31.93 15.15
CA GLN A 110 -2.87 -32.46 15.48
C GLN A 110 -3.26 -33.65 14.59
N PHE A 111 -2.90 -33.61 13.30
CA PHE A 111 -3.13 -34.70 12.37
C PHE A 111 -2.40 -35.98 12.81
N ARG A 112 -1.09 -35.88 13.11
CA ARG A 112 -0.30 -37.02 13.62
C ARG A 112 -0.91 -37.63 14.88
N LYS A 113 -1.26 -36.80 15.88
CA LYS A 113 -1.90 -37.26 17.13
C LYS A 113 -3.23 -38.01 16.91
N ARG A 114 -3.97 -37.63 15.86
CA ARG A 114 -5.30 -38.18 15.58
C ARG A 114 -5.23 -39.53 14.87
N PHE A 115 -4.27 -39.71 13.96
CA PHE A 115 -4.27 -40.81 12.98
C PHE A 115 -3.12 -41.81 13.12
N GLU A 116 -2.06 -41.50 13.87
CA GLU A 116 -0.96 -42.45 14.15
C GLU A 116 -1.18 -43.20 15.48
N ARG A 117 -2.44 -43.41 15.87
CA ARG A 117 -2.83 -44.26 17.02
C ARG A 117 -3.23 -45.65 16.59
#